data_AF-A0A1Y4QD99-F1
#
_entry.id   AF-A0A1Y4QD99-F1
#
_cell.length_a   1.000
_cell.length_b   1.000
_cell.length_c   1.000
_cell.angle_alpha   90.00
_cell.angle_beta   90.00
_cell.angle_gamma   90.00
#
_symmetry.space_group_name_H-M   'P 1'
#
loop_
_entity.id
_entity.type
_entity.pdbx_description
1 polymer ?
#
loop_
_entity_poly.entity_id
_entity_poly.type
_entity_poly.pdbx_seq_one_letter_code
_entity_poly.pdbx_strand_id
1 'polypeptide(L)' 'MKEKNISIYRLSKITGLNDTGIGRIIGEKKKNPQIETIVKIAYALDLTNDEFIKLCGYKSDENE' A
#
# COMPACT_ATOMS: atom_id res chain seq x y z
N MET A 1 -3.56 -6.86 -3.56
CA MET A 1 -4.09 -7.75 -2.49
C MET A 1 -4.54 -9.12 -3.00
N LYS A 2 -5.46 -9.19 -3.97
CA LYS A 2 -5.92 -10.47 -4.54
C LYS A 2 -4.76 -11.24 -5.21
N GLU A 3 -3.95 -10.55 -6.00
CA GLU A 3 -2.80 -11.14 -6.70
C GLU A 3 -1.70 -11.64 -5.75
N LYS A 4 -1.43 -10.90 -4.68
CA LYS A 4 -0.46 -11.26 -3.61
C LYS A 4 -1.07 -12.20 -2.55
N ASN A 5 -2.32 -12.66 -2.74
CA ASN A 5 -3.08 -13.52 -1.81
C ASN A 5 -2.94 -13.15 -0.31
N ILE A 6 -3.08 -11.87 0.01
CA ILE A 6 -2.94 -11.35 1.38
C ILE A 6 -4.28 -10.81 1.90
N SER A 7 -4.63 -11.20 3.12
CA SER A 7 -5.81 -10.71 3.82
C SER A 7 -5.54 -9.41 4.57
N ILE A 8 -6.59 -8.65 4.89
CA ILE A 8 -6.49 -7.44 5.74
C ILE A 8 -5.87 -7.77 7.10
N TYR A 9 -6.28 -8.87 7.71
CA TYR A 9 -5.73 -9.34 8.98
C TYR A 9 -4.22 -9.59 8.90
N ARG A 10 -3.76 -10.27 7.84
CA ARG A 10 -2.33 -10.53 7.65
C ARG A 10 -1.56 -9.24 7.38
N LEU A 11 -2.14 -8.32 6.61
CA LEU A 11 -1.55 -7.01 6.35
C LEU A 11 -1.41 -6.18 7.64
N SER A 12 -2.42 -6.20 8.50
CA SER A 12 -2.38 -5.57 9.83
C SER A 12 -1.23 -6.10 10.69
N LYS A 13 -1.04 -7.43 10.72
CA LYS A 13 0.07 -8.05 11.47
C LYS A 13 1.45 -7.67 10.94
N ILE A 14 1.61 -7.52 9.62
CA ILE A 14 2.90 -7.16 9.01
C ILE A 14 3.17 -5.65 9.18
N THR A 15 2.16 -4.81 9.00
CA THR A 15 2.32 -3.35 8.99
C THR A 15 2.22 -2.70 10.38
N GLY A 16 1.67 -3.42 11.37
CA GLY A 16 1.31 -2.89 12.68
C GLY A 16 0.14 -1.89 12.65
N LEU A 17 -0.56 -1.78 11.52
CA LEU A 17 -1.71 -0.88 11.35
C LEU A 17 -3.01 -1.59 11.72
N ASN A 18 -4.03 -0.85 12.18
CA ASN A 18 -5.30 -1.47 12.53
C ASN A 18 -6.11 -1.96 11.30
N ASP A 19 -6.77 -3.11 11.44
CA ASP A 19 -7.58 -3.74 10.39
C ASP A 19 -8.67 -2.78 9.87
N THR A 20 -9.33 -2.04 10.76
CA THR A 20 -10.37 -1.07 10.41
C THR A 20 -9.84 0.07 9.55
N GLY A 21 -8.65 0.59 9.85
CA GLY A 21 -8.02 1.66 9.08
C GLY A 21 -7.57 1.18 7.71
N ILE A 22 -6.95 0.01 7.65
CA ILE A 22 -6.58 -0.66 6.40
C ILE A 22 -7.84 -0.88 5.53
N GLY A 23 -8.91 -1.44 6.10
CA GLY A 23 -10.15 -1.71 5.37
C GLY A 23 -10.82 -0.45 4.82
N ARG A 24 -10.74 0.68 5.55
CA ARG A 24 -11.23 1.98 5.07
C ARG A 24 -10.38 2.54 3.92
N ILE A 25 -9.07 2.30 3.91
CA ILE A 25 -8.18 2.72 2.82
C ILE A 25 -8.47 1.91 1.56
N ILE A 26 -8.52 0.58 1.68
CA ILE A 26 -8.78 -0.33 0.55
C ILE A 26 -10.18 -0.12 -0.03
N GLY A 27 -11.18 0.11 0.83
CA GLY A 27 -12.55 0.36 0.39
C GLY A 27 -12.81 1.79 -0.08
N GLU A 28 -11.77 2.61 -0.32
CA GLU A 28 -11.85 4.01 -0.75
C GLU A 28 -12.66 4.95 0.18
N LYS A 29 -12.98 4.49 1.40
CA LYS A 29 -13.74 5.26 2.40
C LYS A 29 -12.87 6.32 3.09
N LYS A 30 -11.54 6.20 3.01
CA LYS A 30 -10.57 7.17 3.53
C LYS A 30 -9.94 7.93 2.37
N LYS A 31 -10.37 9.18 2.19
CA LYS A 31 -9.94 10.03 1.05
C LYS A 31 -8.47 10.46 1.06
N ASN A 32 -7.83 10.53 2.23
CA ASN A 32 -6.44 10.99 2.34
C ASN A 32 -5.67 10.23 3.44
N PRO A 33 -5.21 9.00 3.19
CA PRO A 33 -4.29 8.31 4.08
C PRO A 33 -2.95 9.05 4.18
N GLN A 34 -2.28 8.95 5.33
CA GLN A 34 -0.92 9.48 5.47
C GLN A 34 0.03 8.69 4.56
N ILE A 35 1.02 9.39 4.01
CA ILE A 35 2.03 8.78 3.13
C ILE A 35 2.72 7.58 3.79
N GLU A 36 3.07 7.70 5.08
CA GLU A 36 3.67 6.60 5.86
C GLU A 36 2.79 5.34 5.86
N THR A 37 1.47 5.52 5.95
CA THR A 37 0.52 4.39 5.93
C THR A 37 0.53 3.70 4.56
N ILE A 38 0.56 4.46 3.48
CA ILE A 38 0.62 3.92 2.12
C ILE A 38 1.94 3.17 1.89
N VAL A 39 3.06 3.77 2.30
CA VAL A 39 4.39 3.16 2.18
C VAL A 39 4.48 1.85 2.97
N LYS A 40 3.99 1.81 4.22
CA LYS A 40 3.94 0.56 5.01
C LYS A 40 3.14 -0.53 4.31
N ILE A 41 2.00 -0.19 3.72
CA ILE A 41 1.16 -1.15 2.99
C ILE A 41 1.90 -1.63 1.73
N ALA A 42 2.58 -0.76 0.99
CA ALA A 42 3.35 -1.13 -0.19
C ALA A 42 4.47 -2.13 0.13
N TYR A 43 5.25 -1.87 1.19
CA TYR A 43 6.27 -2.82 1.67
C TYR A 43 5.67 -4.15 2.11
N ALA A 44 4.54 -4.15 2.82
CA ALA A 44 3.90 -5.38 3.25
C ALA A 44 3.24 -6.16 2.10
N LEU A 45 2.99 -5.50 0.97
CA LEU A 45 2.60 -6.12 -0.29
C LEU A 45 3.79 -6.54 -1.14
N ASP A 46 5.01 -6.34 -0.65
CA ASP A 46 6.26 -6.63 -1.35
C ASP A 46 6.26 -5.98 -2.74
N LEU A 47 5.91 -4.69 -2.77
CA LEU A 47 6.00 -3.87 -3.98
C LEU A 47 7.41 -3.31 -4.09
N THR A 48 7.98 -3.42 -5.28
CA THR A 48 9.18 -2.66 -5.64
C THR A 48 8.86 -1.18 -5.79
N ASN A 49 9.88 -0.33 -5.72
CA ASN A 49 9.71 1.11 -5.94
C ASN A 49 9.13 1.40 -7.33
N ASP A 50 9.58 0.68 -8.36
CA ASP A 50 9.12 0.88 -9.74
C ASP A 50 7.65 0.49 -9.91
N GLU A 51 7.23 -0.65 -9.34
CA GLU A 51 5.83 -1.06 -9.31
C GLU A 51 4.97 -0.02 -8.58
N PHE A 52 5.43 0.46 -7.43
CA PHE A 52 4.72 1.45 -6.63
C PHE A 52 4.57 2.78 -7.38
N ILE A 53 5.66 3.31 -7.94
CA ILE A 53 5.69 4.55 -8.73
C ILE A 53 4.75 4.44 -9.93
N LYS A 54 4.82 3.34 -10.68
CA LYS A 54 3.96 3.07 -11.84
C LYS A 54 2.48 3.01 -11.46
N LEU A 55 2.14 2.33 -10.37
CA LEU A 55 0.76 2.26 -9.86
C LEU A 55 0.23 3.62 -9.39
N CYS A 56 1.10 4.48 -8.87
CA CYS A 56 0.74 5.83 -8.48
C CYS A 56 0.68 6.82 -9.68
N GLY A 57 1.02 6.38 -10.89
CA GLY A 57 1.04 7.23 -12.08
C GLY A 57 2.18 8.25 -12.10
N TYR A 58 3.17 8.08 -11.21
CA TYR A 58 4.40 8.86 -11.24
C TYR A 58 5.32 8.29 -12.32
N LYS A 59 6.14 9.15 -12.91
CA LYS A 59 7.23 8.73 -13.77
C LYS A 59 8.46 8.53 -12.89
N SER A 60 9.11 7.39 -13.00
CA SER A 60 10.49 7.29 -12.55
C SER A 60 11.30 8.21 -13.46
N ASP A 61 11.94 9.24 -12.90
CA ASP A 61 12.99 9.97 -13.62
C ASP A 61 14.20 9.03 -13.70
N GLU A 62 14.18 8.16 -14.70
CA GLU A 62 15.35 7.40 -15.12
C GLU A 62 16.23 8.31 -15.99
N ASN A 63 16.87 9.31 -15.37
CA ASN A 63 18.03 10.07 -15.87
C ASN A 63 18.78 10.52 -14.61
N GLU A 64 20.01 10.09 -14.30
CA GLU A 64 21.24 10.12 -15.10
C GLU A 64 22.18 8.96 -14.76
#